data_AF-A0A9R0W315-F1
#
_entry.id   AF-A0A9R0W315-F1
#
_cell.length_a   1.000
_cell.length_b   1.000
_cell.length_c   1.000
_cell.angle_alpha   90.00
_cell.angle_beta   90.00
_cell.angle_gamma   90.00
#
_symmetry.space_group_name_H-M   'P 1'
#
loop_
_entity.id
_entity.type
_entity.pdbx_description
1 polymer ?
#
loop_
_entity_poly.entity_id
_entity_poly.type
_entity_poly.pdbx_seq_one_letter_code
_entity_poly.pdbx_strand_id
1 'polypeptide(L)'
;MFKTLAMQDVDVMWFRDPFKHISMGADIAISSDVFMGDPYSLGNFPNGGFLFVRSCNKTIEFYRHWQAGRYRFFGKHEQDVFNLIKHDMTDRLGVAIQFLDTTYISGFCQLSRDLNKICTLHANCCVGLGAKLHDLRNVLDVWRNYTAAPVPDKRAGKFQWKVPGICIH
;
A
#
# COMPACT_ATOMS: atom_id res chain seq x y z
N MET A 1 -19.06 -10.50 -16.42
CA MET A 1 -18.68 -9.19 -15.84
C MET A 1 -17.86 -9.47 -14.60
N PHE A 2 -16.55 -9.19 -14.62
CA PHE A 2 -15.71 -9.36 -13.43
C PHE A 2 -16.02 -8.22 -12.45
N LYS A 3 -16.37 -8.55 -11.21
CA LYS A 3 -16.54 -7.54 -10.15
C LYS A 3 -15.17 -7.31 -9.51
N THR A 4 -14.78 -6.05 -9.38
CA THR A 4 -13.57 -5.66 -8.64
C THR A 4 -13.97 -5.00 -7.34
N LEU A 5 -13.15 -5.17 -6.31
CA LEU A 5 -13.31 -4.54 -5.00
C LEU A 5 -12.02 -3.82 -4.65
N ALA A 6 -12.12 -2.58 -4.16
CA ALA A 6 -11.01 -1.84 -3.59
C ALA A 6 -11.31 -1.53 -2.12
N MET A 7 -10.34 -1.75 -1.25
CA MET A 7 -10.38 -1.43 0.17
C MET A 7 -9.15 -0.62 0.55
N GLN A 8 -9.30 0.20 1.59
CA GLN A 8 -8.19 0.94 2.18
C GLN A 8 -8.38 1.09 3.67
N ASP A 9 -7.27 1.34 4.37
CA ASP A 9 -7.30 1.82 5.74
C ASP A 9 -7.73 3.29 5.81
N VAL A 10 -8.20 3.70 6.99
CA VAL A 10 -8.72 5.06 7.24
C VAL A 10 -7.64 6.14 7.25
N ASP A 11 -6.40 5.75 7.47
CA ASP A 11 -5.21 6.60 7.56
C ASP A 11 -4.35 6.56 6.29
N VAL A 12 -5.01 6.30 5.15
CA VAL A 12 -4.45 6.45 3.80
C VAL A 12 -4.90 7.75 3.17
N MET A 13 -3.94 8.59 2.79
CA MET A 13 -4.18 9.81 2.01
C MET A 13 -4.08 9.54 0.51
N TRP A 14 -5.00 10.12 -0.26
CA TRP A 14 -5.02 10.03 -1.72
C TRP A 14 -4.59 11.35 -2.35
N PHE A 15 -3.69 11.23 -3.32
CA PHE A 15 -3.10 12.35 -4.07
C PHE A 15 -3.39 12.27 -5.56
N ARG A 16 -3.39 11.04 -6.09
CA ARG A 16 -3.68 10.71 -7.49
C ARG A 16 -4.36 9.35 -7.57
N ASP A 17 -4.82 9.00 -8.77
CA ASP A 17 -5.42 7.71 -9.06
C ASP A 17 -4.42 6.54 -8.93
N PRO A 18 -4.54 5.65 -7.92
CA PRO A 18 -3.64 4.52 -7.73
C PRO A 18 -3.94 3.37 -8.70
N PHE A 19 -5.15 3.31 -9.28
CA PHE A 19 -5.57 2.18 -10.12
C PHE A 19 -4.76 2.08 -11.42
N LYS A 20 -4.13 3.18 -11.86
CA LYS A 20 -3.19 3.20 -13.00
C LYS A 20 -1.94 2.35 -12.80
N HIS A 21 -1.63 2.00 -11.55
CA HIS A 21 -0.47 1.17 -11.21
C HIS A 21 -0.85 -0.30 -10.99
N ILE A 22 -2.11 -0.66 -11.21
CA ILE A 22 -2.62 -2.02 -11.07
C ILE A 22 -2.66 -2.69 -12.45
N SER A 23 -2.01 -3.84 -12.55
CA SER A 23 -2.01 -4.66 -13.75
C SER A 23 -3.38 -5.27 -14.00
N MET A 24 -3.83 -5.27 -15.26
CA MET A 24 -5.06 -5.97 -15.65
C MET A 24 -5.00 -7.49 -15.40
N GLY A 25 -3.79 -8.05 -15.30
CA GLY A 25 -3.56 -9.46 -14.99
C GLY A 25 -3.57 -9.80 -13.50
N ALA A 26 -3.58 -8.80 -12.61
CA ALA A 26 -3.54 -9.04 -11.18
C ALA A 26 -4.88 -9.60 -10.66
N ASP A 27 -4.82 -10.68 -9.89
CA ASP A 27 -5.95 -11.18 -9.10
C ASP A 27 -6.10 -10.37 -7.81
N ILE A 28 -4.97 -10.04 -7.18
CA ILE A 28 -4.85 -9.21 -5.99
C ILE A 28 -3.74 -8.20 -6.26
N ALA A 29 -3.97 -6.93 -5.97
CA ALA A 29 -2.93 -5.92 -5.88
C ALA A 29 -2.94 -5.29 -4.48
N ILE A 30 -1.80 -5.25 -3.82
CA ILE A 30 -1.67 -4.89 -2.39
C ILE A 30 -0.50 -3.94 -2.18
N SER A 31 -0.67 -2.93 -1.32
CA SER A 31 0.43 -2.04 -0.89
C SER A 31 1.49 -2.80 -0.10
N SER A 32 2.68 -2.20 0.09
CA SER A 32 3.81 -2.84 0.78
C SER A 32 4.44 -1.94 1.84
N ASP A 33 4.82 -2.53 2.96
CA ASP A 33 5.72 -1.91 3.94
C ASP A 33 7.14 -1.85 3.37
N VAL A 34 7.55 -2.94 2.69
CA VAL A 34 8.83 -3.01 2.00
C VAL A 34 8.65 -3.59 0.60
N PHE A 35 8.92 -2.77 -0.41
CA PHE A 35 8.97 -3.12 -1.81
C PHE A 35 10.42 -3.28 -2.28
N MET A 36 10.77 -4.47 -2.74
CA MET A 36 12.12 -4.88 -3.13
C MET A 36 12.40 -4.76 -4.64
N GLY A 37 11.53 -4.10 -5.39
CA GLY A 37 11.76 -3.71 -6.80
C GLY A 37 10.96 -4.49 -7.83
N ASP A 38 10.68 -5.77 -7.60
CA ASP A 38 9.85 -6.59 -8.50
C ASP A 38 8.40 -6.69 -8.00
N PRO A 39 7.39 -6.18 -8.74
CA PRO A 39 5.97 -6.25 -8.40
C PRO A 39 5.40 -7.66 -8.21
N TYR A 40 6.02 -8.71 -8.74
CA TYR A 40 5.50 -10.07 -8.63
C TYR A 40 6.37 -10.97 -7.74
N SER A 41 7.46 -10.43 -7.18
CA SER A 41 8.27 -11.17 -6.23
C SER A 41 7.50 -11.37 -4.92
N LEU A 42 7.29 -12.63 -4.54
CA LEU A 42 6.71 -12.98 -3.24
C LEU A 42 7.62 -12.61 -2.06
N GLY A 43 8.85 -12.15 -2.30
CA GLY A 43 9.72 -11.63 -1.26
C GLY A 43 9.27 -10.28 -0.68
N ASN A 44 8.42 -9.52 -1.37
CA ASN A 44 7.92 -8.23 -0.88
C ASN A 44 7.14 -8.39 0.43
N PHE A 45 7.12 -7.35 1.26
CA PHE A 45 6.38 -7.31 2.52
C PHE A 45 5.13 -6.45 2.35
N PRO A 46 3.98 -7.04 1.96
CA PRO A 46 2.72 -6.32 1.79
C PRO A 46 2.22 -5.73 3.10
N ASN A 47 1.41 -4.68 3.00
CA ASN A 47 0.52 -4.22 4.05
C ASN A 47 -0.91 -4.08 3.54
N GLY A 48 -1.89 -4.22 4.44
CA GLY A 48 -3.31 -4.16 4.10
C GLY A 48 -3.86 -2.75 3.82
N GLY A 49 -3.00 -1.71 3.83
CA GLY A 49 -3.44 -0.31 3.76
C GLY A 49 -4.16 0.07 2.47
N PHE A 50 -3.79 -0.53 1.34
CA PHE A 50 -4.52 -0.43 0.08
C PHE A 50 -4.55 -1.80 -0.58
N LEU A 51 -5.76 -2.26 -0.90
CA LEU A 51 -6.01 -3.59 -1.43
C LEU A 51 -7.03 -3.54 -2.56
N PHE A 52 -6.67 -4.08 -3.71
CA PHE A 52 -7.54 -4.25 -4.86
C PHE A 52 -7.64 -5.73 -5.20
N VAL A 53 -8.85 -6.20 -5.48
CA VAL A 53 -9.12 -7.61 -5.74
C VAL A 53 -10.09 -7.76 -6.89
N ARG A 54 -9.74 -8.65 -7.82
CA ARG A 54 -10.66 -9.16 -8.83
C ARG A 54 -11.43 -10.35 -8.26
N SER A 55 -12.75 -10.26 -8.23
CA SER A 55 -13.60 -11.36 -7.80
C SER A 55 -13.59 -12.49 -8.83
N CYS A 56 -12.99 -13.62 -8.46
CA CYS A 56 -12.94 -14.85 -9.24
C CYS A 56 -12.83 -16.05 -8.29
N ASN A 57 -12.95 -17.28 -8.80
CA ASN A 57 -12.89 -18.47 -7.95
C ASN A 57 -11.56 -18.55 -7.17
N LYS A 58 -10.44 -18.18 -7.79
CA LYS A 58 -9.11 -18.19 -7.14
C LYS A 58 -9.06 -17.25 -5.94
N THR A 59 -9.54 -16.01 -6.08
CA THR A 59 -9.52 -15.03 -4.99
C THR A 59 -10.53 -15.34 -3.91
N ILE A 60 -11.69 -15.92 -4.25
CA ILE A 60 -12.66 -16.41 -3.25
C ILE A 60 -12.02 -17.48 -2.36
N GLU A 61 -11.35 -18.49 -2.95
CA GLU A 61 -10.64 -19.51 -2.16
C GLU A 61 -9.46 -18.91 -1.37
N PHE A 62 -8.69 -17.99 -1.97
CA PHE A 62 -7.63 -17.27 -1.27
C PHE A 62 -8.15 -16.61 0.01
N TYR A 63 -9.25 -15.86 -0.07
CA TYR A 63 -9.83 -15.16 1.07
C TYR A 63 -10.38 -16.11 2.14
N ARG A 64 -10.93 -17.27 1.74
CA ARG A 64 -11.31 -18.32 2.71
C ARG A 64 -10.11 -18.83 3.49
N HIS A 65 -8.99 -19.10 2.80
CA HIS A 65 -7.75 -19.51 3.45
C HIS A 65 -7.16 -18.41 4.34
N TRP A 66 -7.21 -17.17 3.89
CA TRP A 66 -6.73 -16.03 4.66
C TRP A 66 -7.56 -15.80 5.93
N GLN A 67 -8.88 -15.85 5.82
CA GLN A 67 -9.79 -15.76 6.96
C GLN A 67 -9.59 -16.93 7.93
N ALA A 68 -9.49 -18.16 7.44
CA ALA A 68 -9.24 -19.35 8.27
C ALA A 68 -7.86 -19.31 8.93
N GLY A 69 -6.91 -18.57 8.34
CA GLY A 69 -5.59 -18.31 8.89
C GLY A 69 -5.62 -17.68 10.29
N ARG A 70 -6.69 -16.95 10.65
CA ARG A 70 -6.89 -16.44 12.02
C ARG A 70 -6.86 -17.52 13.09
N TYR A 71 -7.34 -18.73 12.77
CA TYR A 71 -7.33 -19.87 13.68
C TYR A 71 -6.02 -20.68 13.60
N ARG A 72 -5.42 -20.76 12.40
CA ARG A 72 -4.17 -21.50 12.17
C ARG A 72 -2.94 -20.79 12.75
N PHE A 73 -2.96 -19.46 12.73
CA PHE A 73 -1.85 -18.61 13.15
C PHE A 73 -2.30 -17.69 14.28
N PHE A 74 -2.65 -18.29 15.43
CA PHE A 74 -3.19 -17.56 16.57
C PHE A 74 -2.24 -16.45 17.03
N GLY A 75 -2.80 -15.27 17.32
CA GLY A 75 -2.04 -14.09 17.76
C GLY A 75 -1.34 -13.30 16.64
N LYS A 76 -1.42 -13.75 15.38
CA LYS A 76 -0.92 -12.99 14.22
C LYS A 76 -1.99 -12.06 13.66
N HIS A 77 -1.58 -10.85 13.27
CA HIS A 77 -2.48 -9.92 12.61
C HIS A 77 -2.65 -10.25 11.12
N GLU A 78 -3.61 -9.60 10.46
CA GLU A 78 -4.06 -9.97 9.10
C GLU A 78 -2.93 -9.91 8.05
N GLN A 79 -2.10 -8.87 8.07
CA GLN A 79 -0.89 -8.77 7.24
C GLN A 79 0.15 -9.88 7.49
N ASP A 80 0.37 -10.29 8.74
CA ASP A 80 1.29 -11.40 9.05
C ASP A 80 0.77 -12.70 8.44
N VAL A 81 -0.54 -12.95 8.58
CA VAL A 81 -1.18 -14.14 8.00
C VAL A 81 -1.07 -14.12 6.48
N PHE A 82 -1.26 -12.97 5.83
CA PHE A 82 -1.06 -12.86 4.38
C PHE A 82 0.35 -13.28 3.98
N ASN A 83 1.36 -12.78 4.69
CA ASN A 83 2.76 -13.12 4.45
C ASN A 83 3.05 -14.62 4.61
N LEU A 84 2.41 -15.28 5.58
CA LEU A 84 2.58 -16.70 5.84
C LEU A 84 1.94 -17.59 4.77
N ILE A 85 0.87 -17.14 4.10
CA ILE A 85 0.12 -17.97 3.14
C ILE A 85 0.40 -17.63 1.67
N LYS A 86 0.90 -16.43 1.35
CA LYS A 86 1.02 -15.95 -0.05
C LYS A 86 1.75 -16.94 -0.97
N HIS A 87 2.81 -17.60 -0.48
CA HIS A 87 3.56 -18.59 -1.25
C HIS A 87 2.71 -19.82 -1.58
N ASP A 88 2.16 -20.48 -0.56
CA ASP A 88 1.29 -21.66 -0.74
C ASP A 88 0.08 -21.34 -1.63
N MET A 89 -0.50 -20.14 -1.49
CA MET A 89 -1.65 -19.73 -2.27
C MET A 89 -1.31 -19.41 -3.73
N THR A 90 -0.19 -18.76 -4.00
CA THR A 90 0.27 -18.54 -5.37
C THR A 90 0.59 -19.87 -6.05
N ASP A 91 1.27 -20.79 -5.36
CA ASP A 91 1.64 -22.09 -5.92
C ASP A 91 0.42 -23.00 -6.17
N ARG A 92 -0.53 -23.07 -5.23
CA ARG A 92 -1.67 -24.00 -5.31
C ARG A 92 -2.84 -23.48 -6.13
N LEU A 93 -3.14 -22.18 -6.02
CA LEU A 93 -4.31 -21.58 -6.65
C LEU A 93 -3.94 -20.81 -7.93
N GLY A 94 -2.64 -20.58 -8.17
CA GLY A 94 -2.18 -19.76 -9.29
C GLY A 94 -2.72 -18.32 -9.19
N VAL A 95 -2.83 -17.78 -7.98
CA VAL A 95 -3.27 -16.40 -7.73
C VAL A 95 -2.15 -15.45 -8.10
N ALA A 96 -2.43 -14.53 -9.03
CA ALA A 96 -1.49 -13.49 -9.43
C ALA A 96 -1.55 -12.32 -8.42
N ILE A 97 -0.58 -12.28 -7.50
CA ILE A 97 -0.44 -11.21 -6.52
C ILE A 97 0.54 -10.17 -7.06
N GLN A 98 0.08 -8.91 -7.16
CA GLN A 98 0.91 -7.76 -7.48
C GLN A 98 1.18 -6.95 -6.21
N PHE A 99 2.44 -6.76 -5.87
CA PHE A 99 2.89 -5.83 -4.84
C PHE A 99 3.07 -4.45 -5.46
N LEU A 100 2.43 -3.45 -4.88
CA LEU A 100 2.42 -2.09 -5.41
C LEU A 100 3.71 -1.37 -5.00
N ASP A 101 4.38 -0.78 -5.99
CA ASP A 101 5.63 -0.03 -5.80
C ASP A 101 5.41 1.18 -4.90
N THR A 102 6.20 1.24 -3.82
CA THR A 102 6.15 2.29 -2.80
C THR A 102 6.48 3.68 -3.33
N THR A 103 7.08 3.79 -4.53
CA THR A 103 7.25 5.06 -5.25
C THR A 103 5.90 5.75 -5.50
N TYR A 104 4.86 4.96 -5.79
CA TYR A 104 3.51 5.42 -6.10
C TYR A 104 2.54 5.18 -4.93
N ILE A 105 2.61 4.01 -4.31
CA ILE A 105 1.72 3.60 -3.21
C ILE A 105 2.55 3.57 -1.93
N SER A 106 2.84 4.76 -1.42
CA SER A 106 3.86 4.98 -0.39
C SER A 106 3.34 4.64 1.01
N GLY A 107 4.28 4.42 1.93
CA GLY A 107 4.02 4.41 3.36
C GLY A 107 5.12 5.13 4.14
N PHE A 108 4.96 5.32 5.45
CA PHE A 108 6.03 5.84 6.30
C PHE A 108 7.22 4.87 6.41
N CYS A 109 7.01 3.55 6.36
CA CYS A 109 8.12 2.56 6.37
C CYS A 109 9.06 2.72 5.16
N GLN A 110 8.49 3.09 4.01
CA GLN A 110 9.21 3.27 2.75
C GLN A 110 8.62 4.48 2.03
N LEU A 111 9.07 5.66 2.45
CA LEU A 111 8.53 6.93 2.03
C LEU A 111 9.10 7.37 0.67
N SER A 112 8.24 7.49 -0.34
CA SER A 112 8.59 8.04 -1.64
C SER A 112 8.99 9.50 -1.53
N ARG A 113 10.13 9.89 -2.10
CA ARG A 113 10.61 11.29 -2.10
C ARG A 113 10.08 12.12 -3.27
N ASP A 114 9.47 11.49 -4.26
CA ASP A 114 9.02 12.15 -5.48
C ASP A 114 7.51 12.44 -5.44
N LEU A 115 7.18 13.66 -5.01
CA LEU A 115 5.80 14.14 -4.95
C LEU A 115 5.15 14.24 -6.33
N ASN A 116 5.92 14.20 -7.43
CA ASN A 116 5.35 14.17 -8.79
C ASN A 116 4.74 12.80 -9.13
N LYS A 117 5.15 11.73 -8.44
CA LYS A 117 4.74 10.35 -8.73
C LYS A 117 3.67 9.82 -7.77
N ILE A 118 3.77 10.17 -6.49
CA ILE A 118 2.96 9.55 -5.42
C ILE A 118 1.44 9.57 -5.70
N CYS A 119 0.77 8.43 -5.53
CA CYS A 119 -0.68 8.29 -5.65
C CYS A 119 -1.34 8.22 -4.28
N THR A 120 -0.80 7.42 -3.37
CA THR A 120 -1.30 7.31 -1.99
C THR A 120 -0.16 7.30 -1.00
N LEU A 121 -0.48 7.62 0.26
CA LEU A 121 0.44 7.52 1.39
C LEU A 121 -0.29 6.98 2.62
N HIS A 122 0.19 5.85 3.13
CA HIS A 122 -0.33 5.17 4.32
C HIS A 122 0.53 5.53 5.55
N ALA A 123 -0.11 5.85 6.67
CA ALA A 123 0.56 5.96 7.98
C ALA A 123 0.91 4.60 8.62
N ASN A 124 1.47 3.67 7.85
CA ASN A 124 2.01 2.38 8.33
C ASN A 124 3.29 2.56 9.16
N CYS A 125 3.77 1.48 9.80
CA CYS A 125 4.90 1.50 10.74
C CYS A 125 4.84 2.59 11.83
N CYS A 126 3.63 3.04 12.17
CA CYS A 126 3.40 4.11 13.11
C CYS A 126 2.43 3.64 14.18
N VAL A 127 2.83 3.74 15.44
CA VAL A 127 2.02 3.32 16.58
C VAL A 127 1.46 4.54 17.28
N GLY A 128 0.15 4.52 17.55
CA GLY A 128 -0.54 5.56 18.30
C GLY A 128 -1.23 6.61 17.42
N LEU A 129 -2.50 6.88 17.73
CA LEU A 129 -3.34 7.81 16.98
C LEU A 129 -2.77 9.24 16.94
N GLY A 130 -2.22 9.73 18.06
CA GLY A 130 -1.65 11.08 18.13
C GLY A 130 -0.46 11.28 17.19
N ALA A 131 0.44 10.30 17.11
CA ALA A 131 1.58 10.31 16.22
C ALA A 131 1.15 10.29 14.74
N LYS A 132 0.20 9.38 14.41
CA LYS A 132 -0.40 9.32 13.07
C LYS A 132 -1.03 10.65 12.66
N LEU A 133 -1.87 11.24 13.51
CA LEU A 133 -2.54 12.51 13.22
C LEU A 133 -1.55 13.67 13.04
N HIS A 134 -0.48 13.72 13.83
CA HIS A 134 0.56 14.73 13.69
C HIS A 134 1.24 14.67 12.32
N ASP A 135 1.74 13.50 11.93
CA ASP A 135 2.50 13.35 10.70
C ASP A 135 1.60 13.43 9.45
N LEU A 136 0.37 12.93 9.52
CA LEU A 136 -0.61 13.10 8.43
C LEU A 136 -0.99 14.56 8.20
N ARG A 137 -1.04 15.40 9.25
CA ARG A 137 -1.22 16.87 9.09
C ARG A 137 -0.02 17.48 8.37
N ASN A 138 1.19 17.08 8.72
CA ASN A 138 2.40 17.53 8.03
C ASN A 138 2.42 17.14 6.56
N VAL A 139 2.04 15.89 6.25
CA VAL A 139 1.88 15.40 4.88
C VAL A 139 0.86 16.24 4.12
N LEU A 140 -0.30 16.53 4.73
CA LEU A 140 -1.34 17.36 4.13
C LEU A 140 -0.86 18.78 3.83
N ASP A 141 -0.13 19.41 4.74
CA ASP A 141 0.41 20.76 4.55
C ASP A 141 1.40 20.81 3.38
N VAL A 142 2.33 19.84 3.31
CA VAL A 142 3.29 19.73 2.21
C VAL A 142 2.55 19.52 0.89
N TRP A 143 1.56 18.63 0.87
CA TRP A 143 0.76 18.37 -0.33
C TRP A 143 0.01 19.62 -0.80
N ARG A 144 -0.62 20.38 0.11
CA ARG A 144 -1.28 21.66 -0.21
C ARG A 144 -0.31 22.63 -0.86
N ASN A 145 0.87 22.83 -0.28
CA ASN A 145 1.89 23.71 -0.84
C ASN A 145 2.38 23.24 -2.22
N TYR A 146 2.64 21.94 -2.38
CA TYR A 146 3.01 21.34 -3.66
C TYR A 146 1.92 21.57 -4.72
N THR A 147 0.64 21.38 -4.39
CA THR A 147 -0.45 21.57 -5.34
C THR A 147 -0.65 23.03 -5.76
N ALA A 148 -0.42 23.99 -4.85
CA ALA A 148 -0.52 25.43 -5.12
C ALA A 148 0.64 25.99 -5.95
N ALA A 149 1.76 25.27 -6.05
CA ALA A 149 2.95 25.75 -6.72
C ALA A 149 2.83 25.82 -8.27
N PRO A 150 3.66 26.64 -8.95
CA PRO A 150 3.82 26.58 -10.39
C PRO A 150 4.39 25.23 -10.87
N VAL A 151 4.04 24.81 -12.09
CA VAL A 151 4.53 23.55 -12.70
C VAL A 151 6.07 23.45 -12.73
N PRO A 152 6.83 24.52 -13.06
CA PRO A 152 8.30 24.46 -13.02
C PRO A 152 8.86 24.06 -11.65
N ASP A 153 8.28 24.56 -10.55
CA ASP A 153 8.74 24.25 -9.20
C ASP A 153 8.44 22.82 -8.79
N LYS A 154 7.29 22.29 -9.22
CA LYS A 154 6.93 20.87 -9.02
C LYS A 154 7.92 19.96 -9.74
N ARG A 155 8.19 20.25 -11.02
CA ARG A 155 9.13 19.48 -11.87
C ARG A 155 10.57 19.57 -11.35
N ALA A 156 10.95 20.68 -10.75
CA ALA A 156 12.26 20.86 -10.14
C ALA A 156 12.45 20.06 -8.84
N GLY A 157 11.42 19.39 -8.31
CA GLY A 157 11.55 18.55 -7.12
C GLY A 157 11.79 19.33 -5.83
N LYS A 158 11.40 20.61 -5.79
CA LYS A 158 11.65 21.52 -4.65
C LYS A 158 10.85 21.20 -3.40
N PHE A 159 9.84 20.32 -3.49
CA PHE A 159 8.97 19.95 -2.38
C PHE A 159 9.45 18.64 -1.77
N GLN A 160 9.60 18.64 -0.45
CA GLN A 160 10.02 17.49 0.34
C GLN A 160 9.10 17.32 1.53
N TRP A 161 8.96 16.09 2.03
CA TRP A 161 8.24 15.82 3.26
C TRP A 161 8.94 16.48 4.45
N LYS A 162 8.16 16.92 5.44
CA LYS A 162 8.70 17.41 6.71
C LYS A 162 9.26 16.21 7.48
N VAL A 163 10.59 16.09 7.52
CA VAL A 163 11.30 15.02 8.22
C VAL A 163 12.37 15.59 9.16
N PRO A 164 12.64 14.94 10.31
CA PRO A 164 11.90 13.79 10.84
C PRO A 164 10.50 14.18 11.34
N GLY A 165 9.54 13.27 11.19
CA GLY A 165 8.26 13.27 11.88
C GLY A 165 8.33 12.47 13.18
N ILE A 166 7.17 12.20 13.80
CA ILE A 166 7.11 11.29 14.96
C ILE A 166 7.27 9.83 14.51
N CYS A 167 6.67 9.48 13.37
CA CYS A 167 6.70 8.17 12.75
C CYS A 167 7.52 8.13 11.46
N ILE A 168 7.77 9.29 10.85
CA ILE A 168 8.59 9.39 9.65
C ILE A 168 10.04 9.61 10.06
N HIS A 169 10.89 8.62 9.84
CA HIS A 169 12.30 8.65 10.23
C HIS A 169 13.24 8.90 9.05
#